data_AF-A0A9D5RHY0-F1
#
_entry.id   AF-A0A9D5RHY0-F1
#
_cell.length_a   1.000
_cell.length_b   1.000
_cell.length_c   1.000
_cell.angle_alpha   90.00
_cell.angle_beta   90.00
_cell.angle_gamma   90.00
#
_symmetry.space_group_name_H-M   'P 1'
#
loop_
_entity.id
_entity.type
_entity.pdbx_description
1 polymer ?
#
loop_
_entity_poly.entity_id
_entity_poly.type
_entity_poly.pdbx_seq_one_letter_code
_entity_poly.pdbx_strand_id
1 'polypeptide(L)'
;MRPDRCFHPRKSCFLTEINATACNRCYYAVFHAMRAVLALDDIEEHRHSHLISEFRRNYLKTNILDRSLSEIIGSSFQVRNESDHDDMWSISAEDVAEQIDNAQIFLSSIEGYIRTRGVELYNKICSKSLKAVSSIFASPPQRISVIKMPYLY
;
A
#
# COMPACT_ATOMS: atom_id res chain seq x y z
N MET A 1 -32.08 4.98 46.72
CA MET A 1 -30.77 4.53 47.23
C MET A 1 -30.41 3.23 46.49
N ARG A 2 -29.54 3.29 45.49
CA ARG A 2 -28.91 2.10 44.89
C ARG A 2 -27.40 2.22 45.16
N PRO A 3 -26.77 1.16 45.70
CA PRO A 3 -25.41 1.24 46.19
C PRO A 3 -24.42 1.24 45.02
N ASP A 4 -23.49 2.19 45.05
CA ASP A 4 -22.06 1.93 45.01
C ASP A 4 -21.62 0.83 44.02
N ARG A 5 -21.80 1.05 42.71
CA ARG A 5 -20.92 0.40 41.74
C ARG A 5 -19.66 1.24 41.59
N CYS A 6 -18.74 0.94 42.51
CA CYS A 6 -17.33 1.27 42.51
C CYS A 6 -16.76 1.50 41.10
N PHE A 7 -16.69 2.76 40.67
CA PHE A 7 -15.97 3.19 39.47
C PHE A 7 -14.47 3.20 39.81
N HIS A 8 -13.87 2.01 39.92
CA HIS A 8 -12.41 1.92 39.92
C HIS A 8 -11.98 1.95 38.45
N PRO A 9 -11.28 2.99 37.98
CA PRO A 9 -10.61 2.92 36.69
C PRO A 9 -9.55 1.82 36.78
N ARG A 10 -9.88 0.63 36.28
CA ARG A 10 -8.92 -0.45 36.06
C ARG A 10 -7.97 0.05 34.98
N LYS A 11 -6.82 0.59 35.39
CA LYS A 11 -5.71 0.94 34.48
C LYS A 11 -5.41 -0.21 33.50
N SER A 12 -5.64 -1.46 33.91
CA SER A 12 -5.52 -2.65 33.06
C SER A 12 -6.48 -2.65 31.86
N CYS A 13 -7.75 -2.29 32.04
CA CYS A 13 -8.74 -2.26 30.95
C CYS A 13 -8.38 -1.18 29.91
N PHE A 14 -7.94 -0.01 30.38
CA PHE A 14 -7.57 1.11 29.52
C PHE A 14 -6.31 0.81 28.68
N LEU A 15 -5.30 0.15 29.26
CA LEU A 15 -4.10 -0.25 28.54
C LEU A 15 -4.39 -1.31 27.47
N THR A 16 -5.26 -2.28 27.75
CA THR A 16 -5.66 -3.29 26.76
C THR A 16 -6.37 -2.67 25.55
N GLU A 17 -7.27 -1.69 25.77
CA GLU A 17 -7.95 -0.98 24.68
C GLU A 17 -6.99 -0.15 23.81
N ILE A 18 -6.01 0.52 24.41
CA ILE A 18 -4.99 1.27 23.68
C ILE A 18 -4.12 0.33 22.84
N ASN A 19 -3.70 -0.80 23.41
CA ASN A 19 -2.88 -1.80 22.75
C ASN A 19 -3.59 -2.41 21.53
N ALA A 20 -4.85 -2.82 21.69
CA ALA A 20 -5.66 -3.33 20.58
C ALA A 20 -5.82 -2.27 19.46
N THR A 21 -6.06 -1.01 19.84
CA THR A 21 -6.16 0.09 18.88
C THR A 21 -4.85 0.30 18.11
N ALA A 22 -3.70 0.18 18.78
CA ALA A 22 -2.38 0.31 18.14
C ALA A 22 -2.13 -0.81 17.12
N CYS A 23 -2.42 -2.06 17.47
CA CYS A 23 -2.30 -3.20 16.56
C CYS A 23 -3.21 -3.06 15.33
N ASN A 24 -4.45 -2.61 15.53
CA ASN A 24 -5.38 -2.34 14.43
C ASN A 24 -4.84 -1.27 13.47
N ARG A 25 -4.25 -0.19 13.99
CA ARG A 25 -3.61 0.84 13.15
C ARG A 25 -2.43 0.28 12.35
N CYS A 26 -1.61 -0.58 12.97
CA CYS A 26 -0.49 -1.24 12.30
C CYS A 26 -0.98 -2.14 11.16
N TYR A 27 -2.00 -2.96 11.42
CA TYR A 27 -2.64 -3.80 10.40
C TYR A 27 -3.14 -2.98 9.20
N TYR A 28 -3.89 -1.90 9.46
CA TYR A 28 -4.40 -1.06 8.36
C TYR A 28 -3.30 -0.32 7.61
N ALA A 29 -2.21 0.07 8.27
CA ALA A 29 -1.06 0.66 7.58
C ALA A 29 -0.43 -0.34 6.58
N VAL A 30 -0.21 -1.58 7.00
CA VAL A 30 0.28 -2.68 6.14
C VAL A 30 -0.71 -2.96 5.01
N PHE A 31 -2.02 -2.98 5.32
CA PHE A 31 -3.08 -3.21 4.34
C PHE A 31 -3.14 -2.13 3.26
N HIS A 32 -3.04 -0.86 3.64
CA HIS A 32 -3.03 0.26 2.69
C HIS A 32 -1.75 0.28 1.85
N ALA A 33 -0.61 -0.12 2.41
CA ALA A 33 0.63 -0.27 1.64
C ALA A 33 0.52 -1.37 0.57
N MET A 34 -0.05 -2.54 0.91
CA MET A 34 -0.33 -3.59 -0.08
C MET A 34 -1.28 -3.11 -1.17
N ARG A 35 -2.35 -2.38 -0.79
CA ARG A 35 -3.28 -1.76 -1.74
C ARG A 35 -2.59 -0.81 -2.70
N ALA A 36 -1.72 0.06 -2.20
CA ALA A 36 -0.99 1.02 -3.02
C ALA A 36 -0.11 0.30 -4.06
N VAL A 37 0.53 -0.80 -3.67
CA VAL A 37 1.37 -1.59 -4.58
C VAL A 37 0.54 -2.27 -5.67
N LEU A 38 -0.58 -2.89 -5.31
CA LEU A 38 -1.48 -3.51 -6.29
C LEU A 38 -2.10 -2.49 -7.25
N ALA A 39 -2.41 -1.28 -6.76
CA ALA A 39 -2.91 -0.20 -7.58
C ALA A 39 -1.89 0.28 -8.63
N LEU A 40 -0.57 0.14 -8.39
CA LEU A 40 0.45 0.41 -9.41
C LEU A 40 0.41 -0.58 -10.59
N ASP A 41 -0.22 -1.74 -10.39
CA ASP A 41 -0.46 -2.78 -11.39
C ASP A 41 -1.90 -2.75 -11.94
N ASP A 42 -2.68 -1.70 -11.62
CA ASP A 42 -4.10 -1.57 -12.01
C ASP A 42 -4.99 -2.71 -11.46
N ILE A 43 -4.58 -3.30 -10.34
CA ILE A 43 -5.32 -4.37 -9.65
C ILE A 43 -6.07 -3.76 -8.48
N GLU A 44 -7.39 -3.67 -8.60
CA GLU A 44 -8.28 -3.25 -7.52
C GLU A 44 -9.01 -4.45 -6.90
N GLU A 45 -8.70 -4.74 -5.64
CA GLU A 45 -9.39 -5.78 -4.87
C GLU A 45 -10.11 -5.19 -3.66
N HIS A 46 -11.40 -5.49 -3.55
CA HIS A 46 -12.24 -5.00 -2.46
C HIS A 46 -12.29 -5.95 -1.25
N ARG A 47 -11.88 -7.21 -1.43
CA ARG A 47 -11.93 -8.24 -0.39
C ARG A 47 -10.55 -8.42 0.26
N HIS A 48 -10.49 -8.30 1.59
CA HIS A 48 -9.23 -8.42 2.35
C HIS A 48 -8.46 -9.71 2.06
N SER A 49 -9.15 -10.85 2.05
CA SER A 49 -8.55 -12.16 1.78
C SER A 49 -7.99 -12.28 0.36
N HIS A 50 -8.73 -11.80 -0.64
CA HIS A 50 -8.28 -11.81 -2.03
C HIS A 50 -7.07 -10.89 -2.21
N LEU A 51 -7.11 -9.70 -1.62
CA LEU A 51 -6.00 -8.75 -1.66
C LEU A 51 -4.69 -9.36 -1.13
N ILE A 52 -4.74 -10.01 0.03
CA ILE A 52 -3.56 -10.66 0.64
C ILE A 52 -3.06 -11.81 -0.25
N SER A 53 -3.97 -12.64 -0.76
CA SER A 53 -3.63 -13.76 -1.65
C SER A 53 -2.95 -13.28 -2.92
N GLU A 54 -3.51 -12.23 -3.53
CA GLU A 54 -3.03 -11.65 -4.78
C GLU A 54 -1.65 -10.99 -4.59
N PHE A 55 -1.47 -10.25 -3.49
CA PHE A 55 -0.17 -9.69 -3.11
C PHE A 55 0.90 -10.79 -2.93
N ARG A 56 0.57 -11.85 -2.19
CA ARG A 56 1.48 -13.00 -1.99
C ARG A 56 1.84 -13.67 -3.32
N ARG A 57 0.87 -13.82 -4.21
CA ARG A 57 1.05 -14.45 -5.52
C ARG A 57 1.93 -13.61 -6.45
N ASN A 58 1.72 -12.30 -6.49
CA ASN A 58 2.34 -11.43 -7.48
C ASN A 58 3.69 -10.88 -7.06
N TYR A 59 3.95 -10.71 -5.76
CA TYR A 59 5.20 -10.09 -5.28
C TYR A 59 6.08 -11.02 -4.43
N LEU A 60 5.50 -11.91 -3.63
CA LEU A 60 6.30 -12.81 -2.76
C LEU A 60 6.71 -14.08 -3.49
N LYS A 61 5.80 -14.72 -4.23
CA LYS A 61 6.14 -15.93 -5.03
C LYS A 61 7.09 -15.62 -6.19
N THR A 62 7.04 -14.42 -6.74
CA THR A 62 7.91 -13.94 -7.81
C THR A 62 9.28 -13.45 -7.30
N ASN A 63 9.51 -13.47 -5.98
CA ASN A 63 10.70 -12.92 -5.30
C ASN A 63 10.98 -11.45 -5.63
N ILE A 64 9.96 -10.66 -5.95
CA ILE A 64 10.10 -9.20 -6.12
C ILE A 64 10.29 -8.53 -4.76
N LEU A 65 9.58 -9.03 -3.75
CA LEU A 65 9.70 -8.63 -2.36
C LEU A 65 10.13 -9.83 -1.51
N ASP A 66 10.73 -9.54 -0.36
CA ASP A 66 11.24 -10.58 0.53
C ASP A 66 10.12 -11.42 1.15
N ARG A 67 10.36 -12.73 1.30
CA ARG A 67 9.36 -13.68 1.79
C ARG A 67 9.03 -13.48 3.26
N SER A 68 9.94 -12.90 4.04
CA SER A 68 9.71 -12.54 5.46
C SER A 68 8.47 -11.66 5.64
N LEU A 69 8.15 -10.82 4.64
CA LEU A 69 6.95 -9.97 4.66
C LEU A 69 5.65 -10.78 4.72
N SER A 70 5.65 -12.05 4.26
CA SER A 70 4.48 -12.92 4.36
C SER A 70 4.08 -13.24 5.80
N GLU A 71 5.09 -13.39 6.67
CA GLU A 71 4.92 -13.68 8.09
C GLU A 71 4.34 -12.47 8.81
N ILE A 72 4.85 -11.28 8.51
CA ILE A 72 4.34 -10.00 9.02
C ILE A 72 2.85 -9.83 8.67
N ILE A 73 2.48 -10.04 7.39
CA ILE A 73 1.07 -9.95 6.97
C ILE A 73 0.19 -10.95 7.73
N GLY A 74 0.68 -12.18 7.92
CA GLY A 74 -0.05 -13.23 8.63
C GLY A 74 -0.28 -12.86 10.10
N SER A 75 0.80 -12.46 10.77
CA SER A 75 0.80 -12.06 12.18
C SER A 75 -0.13 -10.88 12.44
N SER A 76 -0.02 -9.79 11.68
CA SER A 76 -0.89 -8.62 11.87
C SER A 76 -2.37 -8.91 11.55
N PHE A 77 -2.65 -9.80 10.60
CA PHE A 77 -4.03 -10.21 10.30
C PHE A 77 -4.63 -11.07 11.43
N GLN A 78 -3.83 -11.99 11.99
CA GLN A 78 -4.24 -12.84 13.09
C GLN A 78 -4.55 -12.01 14.34
N VAL A 79 -3.63 -11.13 14.75
CA VAL A 79 -3.81 -10.25 15.91
C VAL A 79 -5.07 -9.39 15.77
N ARG A 80 -5.33 -8.85 14.58
CA ARG A 80 -6.56 -8.07 14.31
C ARG A 80 -7.81 -8.93 14.45
N ASN A 81 -7.80 -10.16 13.91
CA ASN A 81 -8.93 -11.07 13.97
C ASN A 81 -9.23 -11.53 15.42
N GLU A 82 -8.19 -11.77 16.21
CA GLU A 82 -8.30 -12.14 17.62
C GLU A 82 -8.82 -10.96 18.46
N SER A 83 -8.34 -9.74 18.19
CA SER A 83 -8.79 -8.53 18.91
C SER A 83 -10.27 -8.17 18.68
N ASP A 84 -10.82 -8.48 17.50
CA ASP A 84 -12.20 -8.12 17.13
C ASP A 84 -13.23 -9.18 17.59
N HIS A 85 -12.79 -10.38 17.98
CA HIS A 85 -13.68 -11.54 18.18
C HIS A 85 -13.55 -12.25 19.53
N ASP A 86 -12.47 -12.02 20.28
CA ASP A 86 -12.26 -12.67 21.57
C ASP A 86 -12.35 -11.64 22.72
N ASP A 87 -13.45 -11.72 23.47
CA ASP A 87 -13.74 -10.85 24.63
C ASP A 87 -12.72 -11.00 25.77
N MET A 88 -11.86 -12.04 25.74
CA MET A 88 -10.77 -12.26 26.69
C MET A 88 -9.38 -12.02 26.11
N TRP A 89 -9.30 -11.45 24.90
CA TRP A 89 -8.02 -11.17 24.26
C TRP A 89 -7.23 -10.10 25.04
N SER A 90 -6.03 -10.47 25.49
CA SER A 90 -5.10 -9.55 26.11
C SER A 90 -3.73 -9.72 25.45
N ILE A 91 -3.23 -8.63 24.88
CA ILE A 91 -1.92 -8.59 24.22
C ILE A 91 -0.92 -7.87 25.13
N SER A 92 0.30 -8.40 25.20
CA SER A 92 1.37 -7.78 26.00
C SER A 92 1.87 -6.49 25.34
N ALA A 93 2.53 -5.62 26.10
CA ALA A 93 3.12 -4.41 25.53
C ALA A 93 4.27 -4.75 24.57
N GLU A 94 4.95 -5.85 24.84
CA GLU A 94 6.04 -6.41 24.05
C GLU A 94 5.55 -6.87 22.67
N ASP A 95 4.44 -7.62 22.62
CA ASP A 95 3.85 -8.06 21.35
C ASP A 95 3.35 -6.87 20.51
N VAL A 96 2.82 -5.83 21.17
CA VAL A 96 2.40 -4.59 20.49
C VAL A 96 3.60 -3.88 19.88
N ALA A 97 4.72 -3.80 20.62
CA ALA A 97 5.95 -3.22 20.10
C ALA A 97 6.47 -4.02 18.90
N GLU A 98 6.44 -5.35 18.96
CA GLU A 98 6.82 -6.21 17.84
C GLU A 98 5.92 -5.97 16.61
N GLN A 99 4.60 -5.80 16.79
CA GLN A 99 3.69 -5.46 15.69
C GLN A 99 4.02 -4.11 15.05
N ILE A 100 4.42 -3.13 15.85
CA ILE A 100 4.82 -1.81 15.36
C ILE A 100 6.11 -1.91 14.54
N ASP A 101 7.11 -2.63 15.06
CA ASP A 101 8.39 -2.84 14.39
C ASP A 101 8.20 -3.60 13.07
N ASN A 102 7.39 -4.66 13.09
CA ASN A 102 7.03 -5.43 11.90
C ASN A 102 6.33 -4.57 10.85
N ALA A 103 5.37 -3.73 11.26
CA ALA A 103 4.70 -2.81 10.36
C ALA A 103 5.69 -1.78 9.76
N GLN A 104 6.64 -1.28 10.54
CA GLN A 104 7.66 -0.35 10.06
C GLN A 104 8.63 -0.99 9.05
N ILE A 105 9.06 -2.24 9.30
CA ILE A 105 9.88 -3.02 8.36
C ILE A 105 9.12 -3.24 7.04
N PHE A 106 7.84 -3.57 7.13
CA PHE A 106 6.99 -3.76 5.97
C PHE A 106 6.86 -2.47 5.16
N LEU A 107 6.51 -1.36 5.81
CA LEU A 107 6.36 -0.07 5.15
C LEU A 107 7.64 0.40 4.48
N SER A 108 8.79 0.26 5.16
CA SER A 108 10.10 0.61 4.61
C SER A 108 10.42 -0.19 3.35
N SER A 109 10.11 -1.49 3.37
CA SER A 109 10.30 -2.37 2.21
C SER A 109 9.42 -1.95 1.03
N ILE A 110 8.15 -1.63 1.29
CA ILE A 110 7.22 -1.16 0.26
C ILE A 110 7.61 0.21 -0.28
N GLU A 111 8.03 1.14 0.57
CA GLU A 111 8.46 2.47 0.15
C GLU A 111 9.68 2.40 -0.77
N GLY A 112 10.66 1.54 -0.44
CA GLY A 112 11.80 1.26 -1.31
C GLY A 112 11.37 0.73 -2.69
N TYR A 113 10.41 -0.19 -2.69
CA TYR A 113 9.85 -0.75 -3.92
C TYR A 113 9.12 0.29 -4.77
N ILE A 114 8.22 1.07 -4.17
CA ILE A 114 7.46 2.13 -4.86
C ILE A 114 8.41 3.18 -5.44
N ARG A 115 9.44 3.59 -4.70
CA ARG A 115 10.43 4.57 -5.18
C ARG A 115 11.16 4.06 -6.42
N THR A 116 11.64 2.81 -6.37
CA THR A 116 12.34 2.17 -7.50
C THR A 116 11.44 2.10 -8.72
N ARG A 117 10.20 1.63 -8.51
CA ARG A 117 9.21 1.47 -9.58
C ARG A 117 8.72 2.80 -10.15
N GLY A 118 8.60 3.83 -9.33
CA GLY A 118 8.26 5.19 -9.75
C GLY A 118 9.32 5.79 -10.69
N VAL A 119 10.61 5.55 -10.40
CA VAL A 119 11.72 5.96 -11.27
C VAL A 119 11.67 5.21 -12.60
N GLU A 120 11.38 3.90 -12.59
CA GLU A 120 11.21 3.11 -13.82
C GLU A 120 10.05 3.63 -14.69
N LEU A 121 8.90 3.93 -14.06
CA LEU A 121 7.75 4.50 -14.76
C LEU A 121 8.08 5.86 -15.36
N TYR A 122 8.75 6.74 -14.60
CA TYR A 122 9.20 8.05 -15.10
C TYR A 122 10.14 7.90 -16.30
N ASN A 123 11.13 7.02 -16.22
CA ASN A 123 12.07 6.75 -17.31
C ASN A 123 11.38 6.14 -18.54
N LYS A 124 10.36 5.30 -18.34
CA LYS A 124 9.55 4.72 -19.42
C LYS A 124 8.68 5.76 -20.12
N ILE A 125 8.11 6.70 -19.37
CA ILE A 125 7.37 7.84 -19.92
C ILE A 125 8.33 8.75 -20.68
N CYS A 126 9.46 9.11 -20.08
CA CYS A 126 10.45 10.00 -20.68
C CYS A 126 11.01 9.40 -21.99
N SER A 127 11.36 8.12 -22.02
CA SER A 127 11.83 7.44 -23.23
C SER A 127 10.75 7.27 -24.31
N LYS A 128 9.48 7.07 -23.95
CA LYS A 128 8.35 7.08 -24.90
C LYS A 128 8.12 8.49 -25.47
N SER A 129 8.14 9.51 -24.63
CA SER A 129 8.02 10.91 -25.04
C SER A 129 9.19 11.31 -25.95
N LEU A 130 10.43 10.92 -25.65
CA LEU A 130 11.59 11.21 -26.50
C LEU A 130 11.47 10.55 -27.88
N LYS A 131 10.96 9.31 -27.95
CA LYS A 131 10.70 8.59 -29.21
C LYS A 131 9.56 9.21 -30.03
N ALA A 132 8.52 9.72 -29.35
CA ALA A 132 7.42 10.42 -30.02
C ALA A 132 7.89 11.78 -30.59
N VAL A 133 8.71 12.52 -29.83
CA VAL A 133 9.27 13.80 -30.29
C VAL A 133 10.25 13.58 -31.45
N SER A 134 11.09 12.55 -31.41
CA SER A 134 12.03 12.27 -32.51
C SER A 134 11.32 11.86 -33.81
N SER A 135 10.18 11.16 -33.76
CA SER A 135 9.42 10.82 -34.97
C SER A 135 8.72 12.02 -35.60
N ILE A 136 8.31 13.01 -34.79
CA ILE A 136 7.75 14.28 -35.29
C ILE A 136 8.81 15.08 -36.05
N PHE A 137 10.03 15.16 -35.51
CA PHE A 137 11.14 15.88 -36.15
C PHE A 137 11.83 15.09 -37.29
N ALA A 138 11.61 13.79 -37.41
CA ALA A 138 12.14 12.95 -38.50
C ALA A 138 11.30 13.03 -39.79
N SER A 139 10.12 13.65 -39.75
CA SER A 139 9.33 13.90 -40.96
C SER A 139 9.88 15.14 -41.67
N PRO A 140 10.41 15.04 -42.91
CA PRO A 140 10.86 16.21 -43.65
C PRO A 140 9.69 17.19 -43.77
N PRO A 141 9.91 18.50 -43.60
CA PRO A 141 8.84 19.48 -43.68
C PRO A 141 8.17 19.33 -45.05
N GLN A 142 6.93 18.85 -45.05
CA GLN A 142 6.14 18.80 -46.27
C GLN A 142 6.03 20.23 -46.76
N ARG A 143 6.66 20.49 -47.90
CA ARG A 143 6.70 21.78 -48.58
C ARG A 143 5.25 22.23 -48.74
N ILE A 144 4.81 23.14 -47.87
CA ILE A 144 3.51 23.80 -48.02
C ILE A 144 3.61 24.52 -49.36
N SER A 145 3.05 23.91 -50.40
CA SER A 145 2.86 24.55 -51.69
C SER A 145 2.00 25.77 -51.40
N VAL A 146 2.64 26.94 -51.47
CA VAL A 146 1.97 28.24 -51.42
C VAL A 146 0.80 28.18 -52.40
N ILE A 147 -0.40 28.09 -51.85
CA ILE A 147 -1.64 28.12 -52.63
C ILE A 147 -1.68 29.53 -53.22
N LYS A 148 -1.26 29.66 -54.48
CA LYS A 148 -1.55 30.84 -55.30
C LYS A 148 -3.08 30.93 -55.38
N MET A 149 -3.68 31.77 -54.56
CA MET A 149 -5.07 32.21 -54.70
C MET A 149 -5.18 32.97 -56.03
N PRO A 150 -5.89 32.44 -57.04
CA PRO A 150 -6.17 33.16 -58.25
C PRO A 150 -7.53 33.86 -58.10
N TYR A 151 -7.47 35.19 -58.08
CA TYR A 151 -8.45 36.10 -58.70
C TYR A 151 -9.86 36.29 -58.10
N LEU A 152 -10.27 37.57 -58.26
CA LEU A 152 -11.61 38.19 -58.26
C LEU A 152 -12.13 38.64 -56.87
N TYR A 153 -12.42 39.91 -56.59
CA TYR A 153 -12.62 41.12 -57.40
C TYR A 153 -12.18 42.34 -56.57
#